data_AF-A0A6L7VRJ2-F1
#
_entry.id   AF-A0A6L7VRJ2-F1
#
_cell.length_a   1.000
_cell.length_b   1.000
_cell.length_c   1.000
_cell.angle_alpha   90.00
_cell.angle_beta   90.00
_cell.angle_gamma   90.00
#
_symmetry.space_group_name_H-M   'P 1'
#
loop_
_entity.id
_entity.type
_entity.pdbx_description
1 polymer ?
#
loop_
_entity_poly.entity_id
_entity_poly.type
_entity_poly.pdbx_seq_one_letter_code
_entity_poly.pdbx_strand_id
1 'polypeptide(L)'
;MIFEQFKSTADQIKDKVKASGDEVFAKVAGAGRQGLAKAVKKLFEEYSNIAPILESAGFIVGDVELRLTLPPAIVVCIEPTEPDALDRLNKVVSEMDLNDNQKSVLQLIKEAYALEDTVKAHGHEIGQIELVFSVPPGVNVHLSSSRSRVFGSVDQASSSSDVD
;
A
#
# COMPACT_ATOMS: atom_id res chain seq x y z
N MET A 1 -1.98 -9.36 24.63
CA MET A 1 -1.00 -10.09 23.80
C MET A 1 -0.71 -9.38 22.48
N ILE A 2 -1.70 -8.89 21.72
CA ILE A 2 -1.50 -8.23 20.41
C ILE A 2 -0.60 -6.97 20.51
N PHE A 3 -0.80 -6.11 21.52
CA PHE A 3 0.00 -4.89 21.72
C PHE A 3 1.48 -5.13 22.04
N GLU A 4 1.83 -6.28 22.64
CA GLU A 4 3.22 -6.63 22.97
C GLU A 4 3.96 -7.16 21.72
N GLN A 5 3.28 -7.94 20.88
CA GLN A 5 3.78 -8.30 19.54
C GLN A 5 3.97 -7.07 18.65
N PHE A 6 3.06 -6.09 18.75
CA PHE A 6 3.15 -4.83 18.00
C PHE A 6 4.42 -4.03 18.35
N LYS A 7 4.73 -3.88 19.64
CA LYS A 7 5.96 -3.16 20.07
C LYS A 7 7.24 -3.84 19.62
N SER A 8 7.34 -5.16 19.80
CA SER A 8 8.53 -5.92 19.41
C SER A 8 8.82 -5.83 17.90
N THR A 9 7.76 -5.92 17.08
CA THR A 9 7.87 -5.76 15.61
C THR A 9 8.19 -4.32 15.23
N ALA A 10 7.56 -3.33 15.88
CA ALA A 10 7.81 -1.91 15.62
C ALA A 10 9.26 -1.50 15.94
N ASP A 11 9.84 -2.01 17.04
CA ASP A 11 11.22 -1.69 17.43
C ASP A 11 12.24 -2.32 16.46
N GLN A 12 12.02 -3.57 16.02
CA GLN A 12 12.88 -4.22 15.02
C GLN A 12 12.80 -3.55 13.64
N ILE A 13 11.60 -3.10 13.25
CA ILE A 13 11.40 -2.31 12.04
C ILE A 13 12.16 -1.00 12.17
N LYS A 14 12.01 -0.27 13.27
CA LYS A 14 12.64 1.05 13.48
C LYS A 14 14.16 1.03 13.30
N ASP A 15 14.85 0.03 13.85
CA ASP A 15 16.31 -0.05 13.77
C ASP A 15 16.80 -0.44 12.37
N LYS A 16 16.16 -1.41 11.71
CA LYS A 16 16.47 -1.79 10.32
C LYS A 16 16.16 -0.67 9.34
N VAL A 17 15.09 0.08 9.61
CA VAL A 17 14.61 1.19 8.78
C VAL A 17 15.54 2.38 8.88
N LYS A 18 16.03 2.72 10.07
CA LYS A 18 17.00 3.80 10.23
C LYS A 18 18.29 3.51 9.48
N ALA A 19 18.84 2.30 9.63
CA ALA A 19 20.04 1.89 8.91
C ALA A 19 19.86 1.91 7.39
N SER A 20 18.73 1.37 6.89
CA SER A 20 18.46 1.29 5.46
C SER A 20 18.15 2.66 4.85
N GLY A 21 17.43 3.52 5.59
CA GLY A 21 17.07 4.87 5.17
C GLY A 21 18.29 5.80 5.10
N ASP A 22 19.16 5.76 6.12
CA ASP A 22 20.40 6.55 6.16
C ASP A 22 21.34 6.15 5.01
N GLU A 23 21.42 4.85 4.68
CA GLU A 23 22.22 4.36 3.55
C GLU A 23 21.66 4.81 2.19
N VAL A 24 20.34 4.73 1.99
CA VAL A 24 19.69 5.20 0.76
C VAL A 24 19.85 6.69 0.62
N PHE A 25 19.63 7.46 1.69
CA PHE A 25 19.80 8.91 1.68
C PHE A 25 21.25 9.30 1.36
N ALA A 26 22.23 8.69 2.02
CA ALA A 26 23.64 8.94 1.75
C ALA A 26 24.03 8.60 0.30
N LYS A 27 23.53 7.47 -0.24
CA LYS A 27 23.77 7.08 -1.63
C LYS A 27 23.14 8.05 -2.64
N VAL A 28 21.93 8.53 -2.38
CA VAL A 28 21.26 9.47 -3.30
C VAL A 28 21.89 10.86 -3.20
N ALA A 29 22.20 11.33 -1.98
CA ALA A 29 22.86 12.62 -1.76
C ALA A 29 24.28 12.66 -2.34
N GLY A 30 25.05 11.57 -2.21
CA GLY A 30 26.42 11.48 -2.72
C GLY A 30 26.56 11.28 -4.23
N ALA A 31 25.56 10.67 -4.89
CA ALA A 31 25.61 10.35 -6.33
C ALA A 31 24.66 11.20 -7.19
N GLY A 32 23.90 12.13 -6.59
CA GLY A 32 22.99 13.04 -7.29
C GLY A 32 21.99 12.30 -8.19
N ARG A 33 21.88 12.71 -9.46
CA ARG A 33 20.93 12.12 -10.43
C ARG A 33 21.12 10.61 -10.63
N GLN A 34 22.35 10.11 -10.61
CA GLN A 34 22.62 8.67 -10.76
C GLN A 34 22.18 7.88 -9.54
N GLY A 35 22.37 8.45 -8.34
CA GLY A 35 21.87 7.89 -7.09
C GLY A 35 20.34 7.81 -7.07
N LEU A 36 19.68 8.89 -7.50
CA LEU A 36 18.22 8.94 -7.60
C LEU A 36 17.69 7.90 -8.61
N ALA A 37 18.27 7.83 -9.81
CA ALA A 37 17.86 6.86 -10.83
C ALA A 37 18.02 5.41 -10.35
N LYS A 38 19.12 5.10 -9.63
CA LYS A 38 19.35 3.78 -9.05
C LYS A 38 18.35 3.45 -7.94
N ALA A 39 18.02 4.42 -7.09
CA ALA A 39 17.02 4.24 -6.04
C ALA A 39 15.63 3.99 -6.64
N VAL A 40 15.21 4.79 -7.61
CA VAL A 40 13.93 4.60 -8.33
C VAL A 40 13.87 3.24 -9.03
N LYS A 41 14.95 2.81 -9.70
CA LYS A 41 15.04 1.48 -10.32
C LYS A 41 14.81 0.36 -9.30
N LYS A 42 15.43 0.46 -8.12
CA LYS A 42 15.25 -0.52 -7.03
C LYS A 42 13.79 -0.55 -6.54
N LEU A 43 13.15 0.60 -6.39
CA LEU A 43 11.74 0.67 -6.00
C LEU A 43 10.82 0.03 -7.04
N PHE A 44 11.09 0.25 -8.34
CA PHE A 44 10.34 -0.43 -9.41
C PHE A 44 10.58 -1.94 -9.44
N GLU A 45 11.80 -2.40 -9.15
CA GLU A 45 12.09 -3.84 -9.00
C GLU A 45 11.32 -4.43 -7.81
N GLU A 46 11.26 -3.73 -6.67
CA GLU A 46 10.47 -4.14 -5.52
C GLU A 46 8.97 -4.21 -5.84
N TYR A 47 8.44 -3.17 -6.48
CA TYR A 47 7.06 -3.15 -6.97
C TYR A 47 6.77 -4.30 -7.94
N SER A 48 7.65 -4.55 -8.92
CA SER A 48 7.48 -5.61 -9.93
C SER A 48 7.48 -7.00 -9.32
N ASN A 49 8.11 -7.17 -8.16
CA ASN A 49 8.11 -8.42 -7.39
C ASN A 49 6.88 -8.57 -6.47
N ILE A 50 6.15 -7.49 -6.19
CA ILE A 50 4.94 -7.48 -5.35
C ILE A 50 3.68 -7.59 -6.19
N ALA A 51 3.62 -6.88 -7.33
CA ALA A 51 2.40 -6.82 -8.14
C ALA A 51 1.85 -8.22 -8.50
N PRO A 52 2.65 -9.20 -8.96
CA PRO A 52 2.13 -10.54 -9.26
C PRO A 52 1.56 -11.28 -8.05
N ILE A 53 2.11 -10.99 -6.85
CA ILE A 53 1.65 -11.58 -5.59
C ILE A 53 0.28 -11.00 -5.22
N LEU A 54 0.12 -9.70 -5.35
CA LEU A 54 -1.18 -9.01 -5.17
C LEU A 54 -2.22 -9.51 -6.18
N GLU A 55 -1.85 -9.65 -7.45
CA GLU A 55 -2.72 -10.20 -8.50
C GLU A 55 -3.19 -11.61 -8.15
N SER A 56 -2.27 -12.49 -7.71
CA SER A 56 -2.63 -13.84 -7.25
C SER A 56 -3.57 -13.85 -6.03
N ALA A 57 -3.53 -12.80 -5.23
CA ALA A 57 -4.40 -12.61 -4.08
C ALA A 57 -5.74 -11.94 -4.45
N GLY A 58 -5.99 -11.62 -5.72
CA GLY A 58 -7.24 -10.98 -6.16
C GLY A 58 -7.24 -9.45 -6.03
N PHE A 59 -6.06 -8.82 -6.12
CA PHE A 59 -5.93 -7.36 -6.18
C PHE A 59 -5.44 -6.91 -7.56
N ILE A 60 -5.86 -5.72 -7.98
CA ILE A 60 -5.29 -5.02 -9.14
C ILE A 60 -4.57 -3.76 -8.71
N VAL A 61 -3.69 -3.28 -9.59
CA VAL A 61 -3.05 -1.97 -9.48
C VAL A 61 -3.87 -0.97 -10.29
N GLY A 62 -4.48 0.00 -9.62
CA GLY A 62 -5.30 1.02 -10.25
C GLY A 62 -4.49 2.23 -10.75
N ASP A 63 -3.46 2.63 -10.01
CA ASP A 63 -2.61 3.78 -10.32
C ASP A 63 -1.20 3.62 -9.73
N VAL A 64 -0.23 4.28 -10.35
CA VAL A 64 1.18 4.30 -9.91
C VAL A 64 1.71 5.73 -9.96
N GLU A 65 1.97 6.32 -8.80
CA GLU A 65 2.57 7.63 -8.62
C GLU A 65 4.07 7.50 -8.29
N LEU A 66 4.94 8.20 -9.02
CA LEU A 66 6.37 8.31 -8.69
C LEU A 66 6.66 9.64 -8.00
N ARG A 67 7.12 9.58 -6.75
CA ARG A 67 7.56 10.74 -5.97
C ARG A 67 9.08 10.90 -6.05
N LEU A 68 9.52 11.92 -6.79
CA LEU A 68 10.93 12.30 -6.92
C LEU A 68 11.40 13.18 -5.74
N THR A 69 11.21 12.68 -4.53
CA THR A 69 11.69 13.30 -3.28
C THR A 69 13.01 12.68 -2.83
N LEU A 70 13.58 13.17 -1.72
CA LEU A 70 14.71 12.53 -1.05
C LEU A 70 14.27 12.10 0.36
N PRO A 71 14.08 10.78 0.60
CA PRO A 71 14.19 9.67 -0.35
C PRO A 71 13.04 9.64 -1.39
N PRO A 72 13.24 8.99 -2.56
CA PRO A 72 12.16 8.79 -3.53
C PRO A 72 11.16 7.75 -3.02
N ALA A 73 9.95 7.77 -3.58
CA ALA A 73 8.93 6.76 -3.30
C ALA A 73 8.14 6.41 -4.56
N ILE A 74 7.65 5.17 -4.66
CA ILE A 74 6.58 4.80 -5.58
C ILE A 74 5.34 4.55 -4.75
N VAL A 75 4.22 5.17 -5.12
CA VAL A 75 2.94 4.97 -4.46
C VAL A 75 2.02 4.26 -5.43
N VAL A 76 1.41 3.17 -4.98
CA VAL A 76 0.62 2.27 -5.82
C VAL A 76 -0.76 2.12 -5.22
N CYS A 77 -1.78 2.57 -5.94
CA CYS A 77 -3.16 2.31 -5.57
C CYS A 77 -3.49 0.84 -5.83
N ILE A 78 -4.01 0.14 -4.83
CA ILE A 78 -4.45 -1.25 -4.94
C ILE A 78 -5.94 -1.36 -4.68
N GLU A 79 -6.60 -2.22 -5.44
CA GLU A 79 -8.04 -2.44 -5.34
C GLU A 79 -8.33 -3.95 -5.35
N PRO A 80 -9.15 -4.47 -4.42
CA PRO A 80 -9.60 -5.85 -4.50
C PRO A 80 -10.58 -6.01 -5.65
N THR A 81 -10.40 -7.03 -6.50
CA THR A 81 -11.35 -7.36 -7.57
C THR A 81 -12.40 -8.37 -7.14
N GLU A 82 -12.13 -9.10 -6.05
CA GLU A 82 -12.98 -10.17 -5.54
C GLU A 82 -13.26 -9.99 -4.03
N PRO A 83 -14.47 -10.35 -3.54
CA PRO A 83 -14.81 -10.23 -2.13
C PRO A 83 -13.91 -11.03 -1.18
N ASP A 84 -13.29 -12.11 -1.66
CA ASP A 84 -12.41 -12.99 -0.87
C ASP A 84 -10.92 -12.64 -1.01
N ALA A 85 -10.57 -11.49 -1.60
CA ALA A 85 -9.19 -11.09 -1.84
C ALA A 85 -8.33 -11.07 -0.56
N LEU A 86 -8.90 -10.63 0.58
CA LEU A 86 -8.19 -10.62 1.86
C LEU A 86 -7.90 -12.05 2.38
N ASP A 87 -8.82 -12.99 2.17
CA ASP A 87 -8.61 -14.39 2.53
C ASP A 87 -7.54 -15.05 1.65
N ARG A 88 -7.52 -14.73 0.36
CA ARG A 88 -6.47 -15.16 -0.57
C ARG A 88 -5.11 -14.57 -0.20
N LEU A 89 -5.06 -13.29 0.16
CA LEU A 89 -3.86 -12.63 0.67
C LEU A 89 -3.32 -13.34 1.91
N ASN A 90 -4.20 -13.74 2.83
CA ASN A 90 -3.81 -14.51 4.01
C ASN A 90 -3.16 -15.86 3.66
N LYS A 91 -3.71 -16.57 2.67
CA LYS A 91 -3.13 -17.84 2.17
C LYS A 91 -1.77 -17.62 1.53
N VAL A 92 -1.66 -16.63 0.65
CA VAL A 92 -0.42 -16.24 -0.02
C VAL A 92 0.69 -15.97 1.00
N VAL A 93 0.39 -15.20 2.06
CA VAL A 93 1.36 -14.88 3.12
C VAL A 93 1.81 -16.13 3.89
N SER A 94 0.95 -17.14 4.05
CA SER A 94 1.27 -18.37 4.76
C SER A 94 1.95 -19.45 3.91
N GLU A 95 1.71 -19.47 2.60
CA GLU A 95 2.07 -20.59 1.72
C GLU A 95 3.27 -20.27 0.80
N MET A 96 3.51 -18.99 0.49
CA MET A 96 4.60 -18.59 -0.39
C MET A 96 5.90 -18.32 0.37
N ASP A 97 7.04 -18.64 -0.25
CA ASP A 97 8.34 -18.23 0.25
C ASP A 97 8.60 -16.76 -0.10
N LEU A 98 8.24 -15.88 0.85
CA LEU A 98 8.32 -14.44 0.70
C LEU A 98 9.58 -13.88 1.39
N ASN A 99 10.26 -12.94 0.73
CA ASN A 99 11.33 -12.18 1.37
C ASN A 99 10.79 -11.18 2.41
N ASP A 100 11.67 -10.65 3.26
CA ASP A 100 11.29 -9.75 4.37
C ASP A 100 10.52 -8.51 3.90
N ASN A 101 10.88 -7.94 2.75
CA ASN A 101 10.19 -6.78 2.20
C ASN A 101 8.77 -7.14 1.73
N GLN A 102 8.64 -8.27 1.05
CA GLN A 102 7.35 -8.79 0.62
C GLN A 102 6.43 -9.07 1.80
N LYS A 103 6.93 -9.77 2.82
CA LYS A 103 6.17 -9.99 4.07
C LYS A 103 5.72 -8.68 4.70
N SER A 104 6.61 -7.70 4.77
CA SER A 104 6.30 -6.38 5.36
C SER A 104 5.19 -5.65 4.59
N VAL A 105 5.29 -5.59 3.26
CA VAL A 105 4.29 -4.92 2.42
C VAL A 105 2.92 -5.61 2.54
N LEU A 106 2.86 -6.94 2.43
CA LEU A 106 1.59 -7.67 2.53
C LEU A 106 0.99 -7.58 3.94
N GLN A 107 1.83 -7.53 4.97
CA GLN A 107 1.38 -7.34 6.35
C GLN A 107 0.76 -5.95 6.56
N LEU A 108 1.33 -4.90 5.96
CA LEU A 108 0.74 -3.55 6.01
C LEU A 108 -0.65 -3.49 5.37
N ILE A 109 -0.88 -4.23 4.28
CA ILE A 109 -2.21 -4.34 3.65
C ILE A 109 -3.20 -5.00 4.61
N LYS A 110 -2.81 -6.13 5.22
CA LYS A 110 -3.64 -6.84 6.20
C LYS A 110 -3.98 -5.95 7.39
N GLU A 111 -3.01 -5.17 7.87
CA GLU A 111 -3.22 -4.22 8.97
C GLU A 111 -4.17 -3.09 8.57
N ALA A 112 -4.06 -2.56 7.35
CA ALA A 112 -4.99 -1.56 6.84
C ALA A 112 -6.44 -2.08 6.85
N TYR A 113 -6.67 -3.31 6.38
CA TYR A 113 -8.00 -3.94 6.44
C TYR A 113 -8.44 -4.30 7.87
N ALA A 114 -7.53 -4.66 8.76
CA ALA A 114 -7.86 -4.93 10.16
C ALA A 114 -8.39 -3.69 10.90
N LEU A 115 -8.17 -2.49 10.37
CA LEU A 115 -8.71 -1.24 10.90
C LEU A 115 -10.16 -0.96 10.46
N GLU A 116 -10.73 -1.74 9.54
CA GLU A 116 -12.03 -1.47 8.94
C GLU A 116 -13.15 -1.30 9.98
N ASP A 117 -13.26 -2.22 10.94
CA ASP A 117 -14.27 -2.13 12.02
C ASP A 117 -14.07 -0.88 12.89
N THR A 118 -12.82 -0.51 13.15
CA THR A 118 -12.47 0.67 13.95
C THR A 118 -12.85 1.96 13.21
N VAL A 119 -12.57 2.00 11.91
CA VAL A 119 -12.90 3.12 11.02
C VAL A 119 -14.43 3.26 10.89
N LYS A 120 -15.14 2.15 10.68
CA LYS A 120 -16.61 2.10 10.60
C LYS A 120 -17.28 2.58 11.87
N ALA A 121 -16.76 2.19 13.03
CA ALA A 121 -17.27 2.67 14.33
C ALA A 121 -17.22 4.21 14.48
N HIS A 122 -16.37 4.88 13.70
CA HIS A 122 -16.24 6.34 13.68
C HIS A 122 -16.92 7.00 12.47
N GLY A 123 -17.80 6.29 11.75
CA GLY A 123 -18.61 6.85 10.66
C GLY A 123 -17.87 7.02 9.33
N HIS A 124 -16.74 6.32 9.17
CA HIS A 124 -15.91 6.31 7.98
C HIS A 124 -15.87 4.91 7.35
N GLU A 125 -15.45 4.82 6.10
CA GLU A 125 -15.14 3.56 5.42
C GLU A 125 -13.77 3.66 4.76
N ILE A 126 -13.11 2.52 4.57
CA ILE A 126 -11.89 2.47 3.77
C ILE A 126 -12.30 2.61 2.31
N GLY A 127 -11.91 3.71 1.68
CA GLY A 127 -12.19 3.97 0.27
C GLY A 127 -11.10 3.42 -0.65
N GLN A 128 -9.84 3.73 -0.34
CA GLN A 128 -8.70 3.36 -1.18
C GLN A 128 -7.47 3.06 -0.30
N ILE A 129 -6.68 2.08 -0.72
CA ILE A 129 -5.41 1.75 -0.08
C ILE A 129 -4.29 2.03 -1.07
N GLU A 130 -3.28 2.77 -0.63
CA GLU A 130 -2.06 3.00 -1.40
C GLU A 130 -0.87 2.35 -0.70
N LEU A 131 -0.15 1.51 -1.42
CA LEU A 131 1.15 1.01 -1.00
C LEU A 131 2.23 2.04 -1.30
N VAL A 132 3.02 2.39 -0.29
CA VAL A 132 4.16 3.29 -0.43
C VAL A 132 5.43 2.46 -0.41
N PHE A 133 6.01 2.25 -1.60
CA PHE A 133 7.34 1.70 -1.78
C PHE A 133 8.36 2.80 -1.52
N SER A 134 8.79 2.86 -0.27
CA SER A 134 9.91 3.69 0.20
C SER A 134 10.75 2.88 1.18
N VAL A 135 11.73 3.52 1.81
CA VAL A 135 12.48 2.93 2.92
C VAL A 135 12.23 3.79 4.15
N PRO A 136 11.34 3.38 5.09
CA PRO A 136 10.58 2.13 5.14
C PRO A 136 9.44 2.05 4.11
N PRO A 137 8.90 0.85 3.80
CA PRO A 137 7.62 0.75 3.12
C PRO A 137 6.49 1.24 4.03
N GLY A 138 5.41 1.71 3.43
CA GLY A 138 4.25 2.24 4.15
C GLY A 138 2.94 1.92 3.44
N VAL A 139 1.85 2.31 4.08
CA VAL A 139 0.51 2.25 3.50
C VAL A 139 -0.23 3.55 3.83
N ASN A 140 -0.86 4.16 2.83
CA ASN A 140 -1.84 5.22 3.06
C ASN A 140 -3.23 4.59 2.95
N VAL A 141 -4.10 4.91 3.90
CA VAL A 141 -5.49 4.46 3.89
C VAL A 141 -6.36 5.69 3.75
N HIS A 142 -7.02 5.83 2.59
CA HIS A 142 -7.95 6.91 2.34
C HIS A 142 -9.31 6.56 2.92
N LEU A 143 -9.78 7.39 3.84
CA LEU A 143 -11.05 7.19 4.51
C LEU A 143 -12.12 8.04 3.84
N SER A 144 -13.18 7.41 3.35
CA SER A 144 -14.38 8.10 2.91
C SER A 144 -15.27 8.34 4.13
N SER A 145 -15.85 9.53 4.23
CA SER A 145 -16.99 9.73 5.13
C SER A 145 -18.23 9.22 4.44
N SER A 146 -19.14 8.59 5.18
CA SER A 146 -20.51 8.26 4.76
C SER A 146 -21.32 9.45 4.19
N ARG A 147 -20.82 10.69 4.36
CA ARG A 147 -21.40 11.93 3.84
C ARG A 147 -20.61 12.57 2.69
N SER A 148 -19.48 11.98 2.30
CA SER A 148 -18.58 12.55 1.30
C SER A 148 -19.14 12.40 -0.11
N ARG A 149 -19.07 13.48 -0.91
CA ARG A 149 -19.33 13.45 -2.36
C ARG A 149 -18.05 13.33 -3.19
N VAL A 150 -16.88 13.31 -2.54
CA VAL A 150 -15.57 13.28 -3.22
C VAL A 150 -15.35 11.96 -3.96
N PHE A 151 -15.94 10.87 -3.47
CA PHE A 151 -15.92 9.54 -4.08
C PHE A 151 -17.31 9.10 -4.60
N GLY A 152 -18.21 10.06 -4.83
CA GLY A 152 -19.60 9.78 -5.22
C GLY A 152 -19.68 9.10 -6.59
N SER A 153 -20.22 7.88 -6.57
CA SER A 153 -20.60 7.02 -7.70
C SER A 153 -21.06 7.78 -8.95
N VAL A 154 -20.40 7.52 -10.07
CA VAL A 154 -20.96 7.71 -11.42
C VAL A 154 -22.06 6.67 -11.60
N ASP A 155 -23.23 6.94 -11.03
CA ASP A 155 -24.45 6.19 -11.30
C ASP A 155 -25.65 7.10 -11.05
N GLN A 156 -25.93 7.96 -12.03
CA GLN A 156 -27.27 8.48 -12.38
C GLN A 156 -27.17 9.47 -13.54
N ALA A 157 -27.13 8.95 -14.77
CA ALA A 157 -27.50 9.71 -15.97
C ALA A 157 -27.84 8.78 -17.14
N SER A 158 -28.85 7.91 -17.01
CA SER A 158 -29.56 7.35 -18.19
C SER A 158 -30.86 6.64 -17.79
N SER A 159 -31.81 7.37 -17.20
CA SER A 159 -33.22 6.98 -17.27
C SER A 159 -34.13 8.20 -17.16
N SER A 160 -34.25 8.92 -18.28
CA SER A 160 -35.48 9.63 -18.65
C SER A 160 -35.29 10.31 -19.99
N SER A 161 -35.74 9.62 -21.03
CA SER A 161 -36.32 10.31 -22.19
C SER A 161 -37.64 9.62 -22.49
N ASP A 162 -38.60 9.81 -21.59
CA ASP A 162 -39.99 9.94 -21.99
C ASP A 162 -40.12 11.32 -22.64
N VAL A 163 -40.26 11.35 -23.95
CA VAL A 163 -40.84 12.48 -24.68
C VAL A 163 -41.70 11.89 -25.79
N ASP A 164 -43.01 11.96 -25.54
CA ASP A 164 -44.18 11.99 -26.44
C ASP A 164 -44.23 11.10 -27.70
#